data_AF-A0A9X4KN60-F1
#
_entry.id   AF-A0A9X4KN60-F1
#
_cell.length_a   1.000
_cell.length_b   1.000
_cell.length_c   1.000
_cell.angle_alpha   90.00
_cell.angle_beta   90.00
_cell.angle_gamma   90.00
#
_symmetry.space_group_name_H-M   'P 1'
#
loop_
_entity.id
_entity.type
_entity.pdbx_description
1 polymer ?
#
loop_
_entity_poly.entity_id
_entity_poly.type
_entity_poly.pdbx_seq_one_letter_code
_entity_poly.pdbx_strand_id
1 'polypeptide(L)'
;MAAGWAPILADERVNVMRVIPASRSKQWLSWGAMSWLVTTLLFWLVRFVILGQPWTAVHAFRFLLVALAVSAFAAISGWLGARWLALSTLAGNLLGLLIMAFVSRGNTGWEDLSSLLVYLELLGLGLAVGVVLELMLLFTIRKGSRHGR
;
A
#
# COMPACT_ATOMS: atom_id res chain seq x y z
N MET A 1 23.40 42.68 -14.86
CA MET A 1 23.43 41.94 -13.59
C MET A 1 22.20 41.04 -13.52
N ALA A 2 22.29 39.82 -14.05
CA ALA A 2 21.22 38.84 -13.93
C ALA A 2 21.84 37.46 -14.08
N ALA A 3 21.87 36.68 -13.00
CA ALA A 3 21.89 35.20 -12.95
C ALA A 3 22.45 34.75 -11.60
N GLY A 4 21.60 34.12 -10.78
CA GLY A 4 22.05 33.57 -9.49
C GLY A 4 21.04 32.72 -8.71
N TRP A 5 19.87 32.38 -9.26
CA TRP A 5 18.80 31.74 -8.48
C TRP A 5 18.27 30.41 -9.07
N ALA A 6 18.90 29.87 -10.12
CA ALA A 6 18.39 28.70 -10.83
C ALA A 6 18.77 27.29 -10.31
N PRO A 7 19.74 27.04 -9.39
CA PRO A 7 20.15 25.65 -9.12
C PRO A 7 19.28 24.89 -8.10
N ILE A 8 18.44 25.56 -7.31
CA ILE A 8 17.72 24.90 -6.19
C ILE A 8 16.52 24.06 -6.65
N LEU A 9 15.85 24.44 -7.75
CA LEU A 9 14.61 23.77 -8.20
C LEU A 9 14.85 22.49 -9.02
N ALA A 10 16.09 22.24 -9.45
CA ALA A 10 16.44 21.05 -10.24
C ALA A 10 16.68 19.81 -9.36
N ASP A 11 17.17 19.99 -8.13
CA ASP A 11 17.56 18.91 -7.22
C ASP A 11 16.35 18.15 -6.64
N GLU A 12 15.28 18.87 -6.28
CA GLU A 12 14.08 18.24 -5.70
C GLU A 12 13.38 17.25 -6.66
N ARG A 13 13.39 17.52 -7.97
CA ARG A 13 12.76 16.62 -8.97
C ARG A 13 13.58 15.34 -9.22
N VAL A 14 14.87 15.33 -8.91
CA VAL A 14 15.75 14.16 -9.11
C VAL A 14 15.59 13.14 -7.98
N ASN A 15 15.15 13.56 -6.79
CA ASN A 15 15.03 12.67 -5.63
C ASN A 15 13.77 11.78 -5.63
N VAL A 16 12.62 12.26 -6.09
CA VAL A 16 11.34 11.51 -5.98
C VAL A 16 11.31 10.24 -6.84
N MET A 17 11.89 10.28 -8.05
CA MET A 17 11.94 9.11 -8.94
C MET A 17 12.89 8.00 -8.44
N ARG A 18 13.72 8.28 -7.43
CA ARG A 18 14.61 7.29 -6.81
C ARG A 18 13.92 6.46 -5.73
N VAL A 19 12.75 6.89 -5.25
CA VAL A 19 12.04 6.28 -4.11
C VAL A 19 11.25 5.04 -4.55
N ILE A 20 10.65 5.05 -5.74
CA ILE A 20 9.87 3.91 -6.24
C ILE A 20 10.82 2.89 -6.90
N PRO A 21 10.88 1.64 -6.42
CA PRO A 21 11.79 0.65 -6.97
C PRO A 21 11.54 0.38 -8.47
N ALA A 22 12.61 0.20 -9.22
CA ALA A 22 12.52 -0.24 -10.61
C ALA A 22 11.90 -1.64 -10.71
N SER A 23 11.29 -1.96 -11.85
CA SER A 23 10.76 -3.30 -12.14
C SER A 23 11.89 -4.32 -12.10
N ARG A 24 11.59 -5.54 -11.63
CA ARG A 24 12.55 -6.63 -11.41
C ARG A 24 13.68 -6.33 -10.40
N SER A 25 13.62 -5.21 -9.68
CA SER A 25 14.62 -4.87 -8.65
C SER A 25 14.46 -5.70 -7.38
N LYS A 26 15.58 -6.10 -6.76
CA LYS A 26 15.59 -6.74 -5.43
C LYS A 26 15.01 -5.85 -4.32
N GLN A 27 14.95 -4.54 -4.54
CA GLN A 27 14.35 -3.60 -3.60
C GLN A 27 12.86 -3.89 -3.31
N TRP A 28 12.12 -4.49 -4.25
CA TRP A 28 10.74 -4.91 -4.01
C TRP A 28 10.61 -5.96 -2.91
N LEU A 29 11.62 -6.82 -2.76
CA LEU A 29 11.64 -7.79 -1.66
C LEU A 29 11.82 -7.10 -0.31
N SER A 30 12.73 -6.11 -0.24
CA SER A 30 12.92 -5.30 0.98
C SER A 30 11.67 -4.49 1.32
N TRP A 31 11.02 -3.90 0.32
CA TRP A 31 9.74 -3.20 0.49
C TRP A 31 8.64 -4.15 0.98
N GLY A 32 8.51 -5.33 0.39
CA GLY A 32 7.55 -6.34 0.83
C GLY A 32 7.79 -6.85 2.26
N ALA A 33 9.05 -7.05 2.63
CA ALA A 33 9.41 -7.45 3.99
C ALA A 33 9.11 -6.34 5.01
N MET A 34 9.44 -5.09 4.66
CA MET A 34 9.16 -3.93 5.50
C MET A 34 7.66 -3.70 5.66
N SER A 35 6.90 -3.73 4.56
CA SER A 35 5.45 -3.56 4.60
C SER A 35 4.76 -4.69 5.37
N TRP A 36 5.26 -5.93 5.27
CA TRP A 36 4.75 -7.06 6.05
C TRP A 36 4.92 -6.84 7.55
N LEU A 37 6.14 -6.47 7.98
CA LEU A 37 6.42 -6.19 9.39
C LEU A 37 5.56 -5.04 9.92
N VAL A 38 5.52 -3.92 9.19
CA VAL A 38 4.72 -2.74 9.57
C VAL A 38 3.24 -3.09 9.67
N THR A 39 2.69 -3.78 8.66
CA THR A 39 1.27 -4.16 8.62
C THR A 39 0.93 -5.12 9.76
N THR A 40 1.80 -6.08 10.07
CA THR A 40 1.62 -7.01 11.19
C THR A 40 1.56 -6.27 12.52
N LEU A 41 2.53 -5.37 12.75
CA LEU A 41 2.58 -4.57 13.97
C LEU A 41 1.35 -3.65 14.11
N LEU A 42 0.88 -3.06 13.00
CA LEU A 42 -0.33 -2.23 13.00
C LEU A 42 -1.58 -3.05 13.32
N PHE A 43 -1.75 -4.23 12.73
CA PHE A 43 -2.87 -5.12 13.10
C PHE A 43 -2.86 -5.46 14.59
N TRP A 44 -1.70 -5.83 15.12
CA TRP A 44 -1.56 -6.17 16.54
C TRP A 44 -1.82 -4.97 17.44
N LEU A 45 -1.35 -3.77 17.06
CA LEU A 45 -1.63 -2.54 17.78
C LEU A 45 -3.14 -2.24 17.81
N VAL A 46 -3.81 -2.27 16.65
CA VAL A 46 -5.26 -2.04 16.57
C VAL A 46 -6.01 -3.07 17.41
N ARG A 47 -5.60 -4.34 17.32
CA ARG A 47 -6.36 -5.44 17.91
C ARG A 47 -6.16 -5.62 19.41
N PHE A 48 -4.92 -5.68 19.85
CA PHE A 48 -4.60 -6.04 21.23
C PHE A 48 -4.44 -4.81 22.12
N VAL A 49 -4.10 -3.65 21.54
CA VAL A 49 -3.89 -2.42 22.31
C VAL A 49 -5.11 -1.51 22.22
N ILE A 50 -5.54 -1.12 21.01
CA ILE A 50 -6.64 -0.14 20.85
C ILE A 50 -7.99 -0.77 21.20
N LEU A 51 -8.25 -1.99 20.73
CA LEU A 51 -9.48 -2.73 21.00
C LEU A 51 -9.46 -3.50 22.33
N GLY A 52 -8.30 -3.59 23.00
CA GLY A 52 -8.14 -4.27 24.28
C GLY A 52 -8.51 -5.75 24.28
N GLN A 53 -8.50 -6.42 23.11
CA GLN A 53 -8.85 -7.83 23.05
C GLN A 53 -7.80 -8.70 23.75
N PRO A 54 -8.22 -9.82 24.37
CA PRO A 54 -7.29 -10.72 25.00
C PRO A 54 -6.29 -11.24 23.98
N TRP A 55 -5.01 -11.10 24.32
CA TRP A 55 -3.95 -11.60 23.45
C TRP A 55 -4.06 -13.11 23.31
N THR A 56 -4.10 -13.57 22.07
CA THR A 56 -4.12 -15.00 21.74
C THR A 56 -3.24 -15.25 20.52
N ALA A 57 -2.38 -16.26 20.60
CA ALA A 57 -1.44 -16.59 19.55
C ALA A 57 -2.12 -16.87 18.21
N VAL A 58 -3.31 -17.49 18.23
CA VAL A 58 -4.08 -17.83 17.03
C VAL A 58 -4.50 -16.57 16.26
N HIS A 59 -5.02 -15.54 16.94
CA HIS A 59 -5.43 -14.30 16.27
C HIS A 59 -4.21 -13.52 15.78
N ALA A 60 -3.15 -13.43 16.58
CA ALA A 60 -1.92 -12.77 16.18
C ALA A 60 -1.31 -13.40 14.91
N PHE A 61 -1.30 -14.72 14.84
CA PHE A 61 -0.80 -15.48 13.69
C PHE A 61 -1.67 -15.28 12.45
N ARG A 62 -3.00 -15.26 12.58
CA ARG A 62 -3.91 -14.97 11.45
C ARG A 62 -3.65 -13.61 10.83
N PHE A 63 -3.50 -12.57 11.65
CA PHE A 63 -3.20 -11.22 11.15
C PHE A 63 -1.80 -11.13 10.51
N LEU A 64 -0.82 -11.87 11.03
CA LEU A 64 0.51 -11.99 10.43
C LEU A 64 0.43 -12.60 9.02
N LEU A 65 -0.41 -13.63 8.82
CA LEU A 65 -0.62 -14.24 7.50
C LEU A 65 -1.33 -13.30 6.52
N VAL A 66 -2.35 -12.55 6.98
CA VAL A 66 -3.02 -11.53 6.15
C VAL A 66 -2.04 -10.45 5.73
N ALA A 67 -1.25 -9.93 6.68
CA ALA A 67 -0.21 -8.94 6.39
C ALA A 67 0.81 -9.46 5.37
N LEU A 68 1.20 -10.73 5.50
CA LEU A 68 2.13 -11.38 4.57
C LEU A 68 1.53 -11.47 3.18
N ALA A 69 0.29 -11.92 3.05
CA ALA A 69 -0.39 -12.07 1.78
C ALA A 69 -0.51 -10.73 1.04
N VAL A 70 -0.97 -9.67 1.72
CA VAL A 70 -1.12 -8.33 1.13
C VAL A 70 0.24 -7.76 0.72
N SER A 71 1.25 -7.89 1.58
CA SER A 71 2.58 -7.33 1.34
C SER A 71 3.33 -8.08 0.23
N ALA A 72 3.23 -9.41 0.20
CA ALA A 72 3.78 -10.24 -0.87
C ALA A 72 3.08 -9.94 -2.20
N PHE A 73 1.75 -9.81 -2.22
CA PHE A 73 1.00 -9.44 -3.41
C PHE A 73 1.46 -8.09 -3.97
N ALA A 74 1.57 -7.06 -3.13
CA ALA A 74 2.05 -5.74 -3.56
C ALA A 74 3.50 -5.79 -4.07
N ALA A 75 4.38 -6.49 -3.36
CA ALA A 75 5.79 -6.64 -3.75
C ALA A 75 5.96 -7.38 -5.08
N ILE A 76 5.24 -8.49 -5.28
CA ILE A 76 5.26 -9.27 -6.53
C ILE A 76 4.70 -8.43 -7.67
N SER A 77 3.58 -7.74 -7.46
CA SER A 77 2.95 -6.88 -8.48
C SER A 77 3.89 -5.77 -8.93
N GLY A 78 4.52 -5.09 -7.98
CA GLY A 78 5.52 -4.05 -8.26
C GLY A 78 6.76 -4.59 -8.96
N TRP A 79 7.24 -5.76 -8.53
CA TRP A 79 8.38 -6.45 -9.17
C TRP A 79 8.09 -6.84 -10.62
N LEU A 80 6.86 -7.27 -10.93
CA LEU A 80 6.39 -7.55 -12.29
C LEU A 80 6.24 -6.28 -13.16
N GLY A 81 6.23 -5.10 -12.54
CA GLY A 81 6.16 -3.80 -13.21
C GLY A 81 4.84 -3.06 -13.03
N ALA A 82 3.84 -3.65 -12.36
CA ALA A 82 2.59 -3.00 -12.00
C ALA A 82 2.78 -2.13 -10.74
N ARG A 83 3.58 -1.06 -10.87
CA ARG A 83 4.01 -0.22 -9.75
C ARG A 83 2.85 0.56 -9.14
N TRP A 84 1.90 1.01 -9.95
CA TRP A 84 0.74 1.77 -9.45
C TRP A 84 -0.23 0.86 -8.71
N LEU A 85 -0.40 -0.38 -9.18
CA LEU A 85 -1.14 -1.40 -8.44
C LEU A 85 -0.50 -1.66 -7.08
N ALA A 86 0.82 -1.86 -7.03
CA ALA A 86 1.52 -2.10 -5.78
C ALA A 86 1.36 -0.92 -4.80
N LEU A 87 1.55 0.31 -5.26
CA LEU A 87 1.45 1.52 -4.43
C LEU A 87 0.02 1.75 -3.94
N SER A 88 -0.98 1.58 -4.80
CA SER A 88 -2.38 1.77 -4.41
C SER A 88 -2.86 0.69 -3.44
N THR A 89 -2.39 -0.56 -3.58
CA THR A 89 -2.64 -1.62 -2.60
C THR A 89 -2.05 -1.26 -1.24
N LEU A 90 -0.81 -0.80 -1.19
CA LEU A 90 -0.17 -0.39 0.07
C LEU A 90 -0.88 0.82 0.70
N ALA A 91 -1.32 1.77 -0.12
CA ALA A 91 -2.09 2.93 0.34
C ALA A 91 -3.46 2.51 0.89
N GLY A 92 -4.20 1.67 0.18
CA GLY A 92 -5.49 1.13 0.63
C GLY A 92 -5.35 0.30 1.90
N ASN A 93 -4.30 -0.51 2.00
CA ASN A 93 -3.97 -1.27 3.22
C ASN A 93 -3.75 -0.35 4.42
N LEU A 94 -2.91 0.68 4.27
CA LEU A 94 -2.61 1.62 5.34
C LEU A 94 -3.85 2.43 5.74
N LEU A 95 -4.59 2.95 4.76
CA LEU A 95 -5.81 3.71 5.00
C LEU A 95 -6.88 2.83 5.67
N GLY A 96 -7.03 1.59 5.22
CA GLY A 96 -7.91 0.59 5.82
C GLY A 96 -7.60 0.35 7.29
N LEU A 97 -6.32 0.17 7.63
CA LEU A 97 -5.89 -0.01 9.02
C LEU A 97 -6.17 1.23 9.88
N LEU A 98 -5.91 2.43 9.35
CA LEU A 98 -6.17 3.69 10.06
C LEU A 98 -7.68 3.89 10.32
N ILE A 99 -8.51 3.65 9.31
CA ILE A 99 -9.96 3.78 9.43
C ILE A 99 -10.50 2.70 10.37
N MET A 100 -10.03 1.45 10.25
CA MET A 100 -10.37 0.38 11.19
C MET A 100 -10.08 0.82 12.63
N ALA A 101 -8.87 1.32 12.90
CA ALA A 101 -8.49 1.81 14.23
C ALA A 101 -9.41 2.92 14.77
N PHE A 102 -9.94 3.77 13.88
CA PHE A 102 -10.84 4.87 14.25
C PHE A 102 -12.26 4.37 14.51
N VAL A 103 -12.82 3.56 13.60
CA VAL A 103 -14.18 3.02 13.66
C VAL A 103 -14.34 2.00 14.81
N SER A 104 -13.25 1.32 15.17
CA SER A 104 -13.21 0.34 16.26
C SER A 104 -13.35 0.93 17.67
N ARG A 105 -13.22 2.25 17.87
CA ARG A 105 -13.24 2.84 19.21
C ARG A 105 -14.65 2.82 19.82
N GLY A 106 -14.80 2.09 20.93
CA GLY A 106 -16.04 2.07 21.73
C GLY A 106 -16.99 0.91 21.42
N ASN A 107 -16.58 -0.01 20.56
CA ASN A 107 -17.42 -1.05 20.01
C ASN A 107 -17.09 -2.43 20.60
N THR A 108 -18.09 -3.16 21.11
CA THR A 108 -17.91 -4.52 21.68
C THR A 108 -18.89 -5.49 21.02
N GLY A 109 -18.39 -6.55 20.39
CA GLY A 109 -19.21 -7.60 19.76
C GLY A 109 -19.12 -7.59 18.24
N TRP A 110 -20.27 -7.56 17.54
CA TRP A 110 -20.37 -7.65 16.07
C TRP A 110 -19.70 -6.50 15.31
N GLU A 111 -19.56 -5.36 15.96
CA GLU A 111 -18.92 -4.16 15.42
C GLU A 111 -17.40 -4.35 15.18
N ASP A 112 -16.83 -5.36 15.81
CA ASP A 112 -15.47 -5.75 15.56
C ASP A 112 -15.31 -6.37 14.15
N LEU A 113 -16.32 -7.13 13.72
CA LEU A 113 -16.41 -7.66 12.35
C LEU A 113 -16.62 -6.53 11.34
N SER A 114 -17.43 -5.52 11.66
CA SER A 114 -17.65 -4.38 10.75
C SER A 114 -16.36 -3.58 10.53
N SER A 115 -15.54 -3.38 11.57
CA SER A 115 -14.25 -2.70 11.41
C SER A 115 -13.28 -3.47 10.48
N LEU A 116 -13.30 -4.81 10.54
CA LEU A 116 -12.52 -5.65 9.63
C LEU A 116 -13.06 -5.59 8.20
N LEU A 117 -14.39 -5.54 8.02
CA LEU A 117 -15.02 -5.39 6.71
C LEU A 117 -14.64 -4.04 6.07
N VAL A 118 -14.67 -2.94 6.83
CA VAL A 118 -14.23 -1.62 6.37
C VAL A 118 -12.76 -1.64 5.93
N TYR A 119 -11.89 -2.34 6.67
CA TYR A 119 -10.50 -2.55 6.23
C TYR A 119 -10.44 -3.28 4.88
N LEU A 120 -11.18 -4.37 4.71
CA LEU A 120 -11.19 -5.15 3.46
C LEU A 120 -11.75 -4.35 2.28
N GLU A 121 -12.76 -3.53 2.50
CA GLU A 121 -13.32 -2.62 1.49
C GLU A 121 -12.29 -1.59 1.03
N LEU A 122 -11.59 -0.95 1.97
CA LEU A 122 -10.55 0.04 1.64
C LEU A 122 -9.33 -0.59 0.95
N LEU A 123 -8.94 -1.79 1.36
CA LEU A 123 -7.94 -2.58 0.65
C LEU A 123 -8.40 -2.90 -0.78
N GLY A 124 -9.66 -3.33 -0.93
CA GLY A 124 -10.28 -3.61 -2.22
C GLY A 124 -10.37 -2.39 -3.14
N LEU A 125 -10.71 -1.23 -2.59
CA LEU A 125 -10.70 0.05 -3.32
C LEU A 125 -9.29 0.42 -3.76
N GLY A 126 -8.28 0.26 -2.90
CA GLY A 126 -6.88 0.44 -3.26
C GLY A 126 -6.46 -0.45 -4.42
N LEU A 127 -6.85 -1.72 -4.40
CA LEU A 127 -6.64 -2.66 -5.52
C LEU A 127 -7.35 -2.18 -6.80
N ALA A 128 -8.63 -1.84 -6.71
CA ALA A 128 -9.42 -1.40 -7.86
C ALA A 128 -8.84 -0.14 -8.52
N VAL A 129 -8.47 0.86 -7.72
CA VAL A 129 -7.80 2.09 -8.20
C VAL A 129 -6.48 1.73 -8.90
N GLY A 130 -5.69 0.83 -8.32
CA GLY A 130 -4.43 0.37 -8.89
C GLY A 130 -4.59 -0.27 -10.27
N VAL A 131 -5.56 -1.18 -10.39
CA VAL A 131 -5.89 -1.83 -11.66
C VAL A 131 -6.31 -0.80 -12.70
N VAL A 132 -7.19 0.14 -12.33
CA VAL A 132 -7.65 1.20 -13.24
C VAL A 132 -6.47 2.07 -13.71
N LEU A 133 -5.58 2.48 -12.81
CA LEU A 133 -4.40 3.28 -13.15
C LEU A 133 -3.45 2.54 -14.11
N GLU A 134 -3.15 1.26 -13.83
CA GLU A 134 -2.31 0.45 -14.71
C GLU A 134 -2.95 0.28 -16.10
N LEU A 135 -4.25 0.00 -16.16
CA LEU A 135 -4.97 -0.11 -17.43
C LEU A 135 -4.92 1.21 -18.22
N MET A 136 -5.20 2.34 -17.58
CA MET A 136 -5.15 3.66 -18.23
C MET A 136 -3.76 3.98 -18.82
N LEU A 137 -2.70 3.64 -18.10
CA LEU A 137 -1.32 3.83 -18.58
C LEU A 137 -1.00 2.94 -19.77
N LEU A 138 -1.39 1.66 -19.72
CA LEU A 138 -1.23 0.73 -20.84
C LEU A 138 -1.95 1.21 -22.10
N PHE A 139 -3.20 1.70 -21.96
CA PHE A 139 -3.96 2.24 -23.09
C PHE A 139 -3.35 3.52 -23.67
N THR A 140 -2.86 4.42 -22.82
CA THR A 140 -2.23 5.67 -23.25
C THR A 140 -0.93 5.40 -24.03
N ILE A 141 -0.07 4.52 -23.52
CA ILE A 141 1.18 4.13 -24.19
C ILE A 141 0.90 3.48 -25.55
N ARG A 142 -0.09 2.58 -25.62
CA ARG A 142 -0.46 1.90 -26.86
C ARG A 142 -1.04 2.86 -27.91
N LYS A 143 -1.79 3.88 -27.49
CA LYS A 143 -2.36 4.89 -28.40
C LYS A 143 -1.28 5.78 -29.02
N GLY A 144 -0.25 6.15 -28.26
CA GLY A 144 0.89 6.94 -28.77
C GLY A 144 1.70 6.21 -29.85
N SER A 145 1.84 4.88 -29.75
CA SER A 145 2.57 4.08 -30.74
C SER A 145 1.84 3.92 -32.09
N ARG A 146 0.52 4.19 -32.16
CA ARG A 146 -0.28 4.10 -33.40
C ARG A 146 -0.29 5.37 -34.25
N HIS A 147 0.08 6.54 -33.71
CA HIS A 147 0.09 7.81 -34.46
C HIS A 147 1.48 8.22 -34.96
N GLY A 148 2.53 7.44 -34.67
CA GLY A 148 3.90 7.67 -35.13
C GLY A 148 4.34 6.78 -36.30
N ARG A 149 3.40 6.23 -37.07
CA ARG A 149 3.66 5.45 -38.29
C ARG A 149 2.86 6.01 -39.45
#